data_AF-A0A0F8YBF6-F1
#
_entry.id   AF-A0A0F8YBF6-F1
#
_cell.length_a   1.000
_cell.length_b   1.000
_cell.length_c   1.000
_cell.angle_alpha   90.00
_cell.angle_beta   90.00
_cell.angle_gamma   90.00
#
_symmetry.space_group_name_H-M   'P 1'
#
loop_
_entity.id
_entity.type
_entity.pdbx_description
1 polymer ?
#
loop_
_entity_poly.entity_id
_entity_poly.type
_entity_poly.pdbx_seq_one_letter_code
_entity_poly.pdbx_strand_id
1 'polypeptide(L)'
;MYSLKSHIQEPLTESIKNLHLDHIEDVILSDGLSGAHIALNFIENIKDSLTGHGNKNIDVTTKWDGSPAIVCGVNPENGRFFIGTKSVFNKRTPKIIYTNDDIKRYYKDSPGLARQLEVVLKHLPKINISGVLQGDLMFTGGEVDTKTIEGEEYVTFKPNTITYAIPSNSDLAETIRRAKIGIIFHTTYTGDSLKTMSASYKVDVGQLQNSVDVWVDDATYKDRSGSVTLTADELSSISQNLNQAEQSLNKLNPIRFEQLLTSNILIGMIKMYTNQEIRGGKQFDKGYMEGLAKFIEQRLDSENVSDTTKEKKKQARKEKANENLPDEK
;
A
#
# COMPACT_ATOMS: atom_id res chain seq x y z
N MET A 1 42.99 -30.90 -0.26
CA MET A 1 41.80 -31.67 -0.68
C MET A 1 41.15 -32.25 0.56
N TYR A 2 40.16 -31.57 1.12
CA TYR A 2 39.25 -32.10 2.14
C TYR A 2 37.86 -31.52 1.86
N SER A 3 36.93 -32.43 1.59
CA SER A 3 35.52 -32.18 1.28
C SER A 3 34.73 -32.15 2.58
N LEU A 4 33.88 -31.14 2.75
CA LEU A 4 32.89 -31.04 3.83
C LEU A 4 31.51 -30.69 3.24
N LYS A 5 31.00 -31.64 2.44
CA LYS A 5 29.55 -31.91 2.40
C LYS A 5 29.21 -32.75 3.64
N SER A 6 28.58 -32.14 4.63
CA SER A 6 27.49 -32.71 5.45
C SER A 6 27.34 -31.90 6.75
N HIS A 7 26.08 -31.60 7.10
CA HIS A 7 25.61 -30.80 8.25
C HIS A 7 25.73 -29.28 8.00
N ILE A 8 24.69 -28.57 7.57
CA ILE A 8 23.37 -28.46 8.20
C ILE A 8 22.28 -28.55 7.11
N GLN A 9 21.47 -29.61 7.20
CA GLN A 9 20.19 -29.73 6.53
C GLN A 9 19.15 -29.60 7.64
N GLU A 10 18.75 -28.37 7.94
CA GLU A 10 17.49 -28.07 8.61
C GLU A 10 16.66 -27.18 7.67
N PRO A 11 15.35 -27.43 7.58
CA PRO A 11 14.55 -27.01 6.44
C PRO A 11 14.19 -25.54 6.57
N LEU A 12 14.54 -24.73 5.57
CA LEU A 12 13.87 -23.44 5.33
C LEU A 12 12.47 -23.69 4.75
N THR A 13 11.67 -24.49 5.45
CA THR A 13 10.22 -24.54 5.27
C THR A 13 9.60 -23.59 6.27
N GLU A 14 8.73 -22.70 5.77
CA GLU A 14 7.96 -21.68 6.50
C GLU A 14 8.63 -20.32 6.79
N SER A 15 9.01 -19.57 5.74
CA SER A 15 8.81 -18.11 5.74
C SER A 15 8.92 -17.43 4.37
N ILE A 16 9.27 -18.15 3.30
CA ILE A 16 9.23 -17.60 1.92
C ILE A 16 7.77 -17.59 1.41
N LYS A 17 6.88 -16.95 2.16
CA LYS A 17 5.60 -16.47 1.64
C LYS A 17 5.89 -15.12 1.02
N ASN A 18 5.92 -15.05 -0.32
CA ASN A 18 5.69 -13.88 -1.15
C ASN A 18 5.37 -12.57 -0.39
N LEU A 19 6.37 -11.96 0.21
CA LEU A 19 6.32 -10.71 0.95
C LEU A 19 7.55 -9.99 0.49
N HIS A 20 7.35 -8.96 -0.33
CA HIS A 20 8.24 -7.86 -0.68
C HIS A 20 7.93 -7.45 -2.13
N LEU A 21 6.76 -6.80 -2.30
CA LEU A 21 6.68 -5.70 -3.25
C LEU A 21 7.56 -4.61 -2.61
N ASP A 22 8.87 -4.69 -2.85
CA ASP A 22 9.76 -3.72 -2.25
C ASP A 22 9.39 -2.34 -2.79
N HIS A 23 9.14 -1.45 -1.85
CA HIS A 23 9.16 -0.03 -2.09
C HIS A 23 10.46 0.31 -2.81
N ILE A 24 10.40 1.15 -3.85
CA ILE A 24 11.61 1.51 -4.61
C ILE A 24 12.71 2.08 -3.69
N GLU A 25 12.31 2.79 -2.64
CA GLU A 25 13.19 3.31 -1.61
C GLU A 25 13.83 2.22 -0.73
N ASP A 26 13.16 1.07 -0.57
CA ASP A 26 13.66 -0.06 0.21
C ASP A 26 14.69 -0.88 -0.57
N VAL A 27 14.60 -0.92 -1.90
CA VAL A 27 15.52 -1.65 -2.78
C VAL A 27 16.96 -1.13 -2.63
N ILE A 28 17.13 0.17 -2.38
CA ILE A 28 18.45 0.78 -2.11
C ILE A 28 19.10 0.19 -0.87
N LEU A 29 18.30 -0.12 0.15
CA LEU A 29 18.78 -0.64 1.43
C LEU A 29 18.89 -2.16 1.44
N SER A 30 18.17 -2.87 0.58
CA SER A 30 18.28 -4.32 0.44
C SER A 30 19.43 -4.74 -0.47
N ASP A 31 19.59 -4.04 -1.60
CA ASP A 31 20.46 -4.47 -2.72
C ASP A 31 21.63 -3.51 -2.95
N GLY A 32 21.82 -2.55 -2.04
CA GLY A 32 22.95 -1.63 -2.05
C GLY A 32 23.08 -0.82 -3.32
N LEU A 33 24.31 -0.71 -3.85
CA LEU A 33 24.56 0.10 -5.05
C LEU A 33 23.78 -0.44 -6.26
N SER A 34 23.62 -1.75 -6.36
CA SER A 34 22.80 -2.35 -7.42
C SER A 34 21.35 -1.91 -7.29
N GLY A 35 20.81 -1.94 -6.08
CA GLY A 35 19.46 -1.48 -5.79
C GLY A 35 19.22 -0.01 -6.12
N ALA A 36 20.21 0.84 -5.85
CA ALA A 36 20.14 2.27 -6.21
C ALA A 36 20.10 2.50 -7.72
N HIS A 37 20.87 1.76 -8.51
CA HIS A 37 20.78 1.84 -9.97
C HIS A 37 19.45 1.29 -10.50
N ILE A 38 18.92 0.22 -9.90
CA ILE A 38 17.60 -0.32 -10.24
C ILE A 38 16.52 0.74 -10.00
N ALA A 39 16.57 1.43 -8.86
CA ALA A 39 15.64 2.51 -8.53
C ALA A 39 15.72 3.69 -9.53
N LEU A 40 16.93 4.16 -9.86
CA LEU A 40 17.13 5.24 -10.83
C LEU A 40 16.58 4.86 -12.21
N ASN A 41 16.95 3.69 -12.71
CA ASN A 41 16.47 3.19 -14.01
C ASN A 41 14.95 3.03 -14.03
N PHE A 42 14.34 2.62 -12.92
CA PHE A 42 12.89 2.51 -12.82
C PHE A 42 12.19 3.86 -12.96
N ILE A 43 12.66 4.90 -12.23
CA ILE A 43 12.09 6.26 -12.33
C ILE A 43 12.32 6.85 -13.72
N GLU A 44 13.50 6.61 -14.31
CA GLU A 44 13.80 7.00 -15.68
C GLU A 44 12.86 6.33 -16.69
N ASN A 45 12.61 5.03 -16.57
CA ASN A 45 11.68 4.32 -17.44
C ASN A 45 10.24 4.86 -17.29
N ILE A 46 9.80 5.25 -16.09
CA ILE A 46 8.51 5.93 -15.88
C ILE A 46 8.48 7.28 -16.62
N LYS A 47 9.52 8.11 -16.47
CA LYS A 47 9.67 9.39 -17.17
C LYS A 47 9.61 9.21 -18.69
N ASP A 48 10.32 8.22 -19.24
CA ASP A 48 10.34 7.94 -20.68
C ASP A 48 9.00 7.42 -21.20
N SER A 49 8.30 6.62 -20.39
CA SER A 49 6.93 6.15 -20.70
C SER A 49 5.93 7.32 -20.72
N LEU A 50 6.00 8.24 -19.75
CA LEU A 50 5.12 9.41 -19.68
C LEU A 50 5.38 10.43 -20.80
N THR A 51 6.59 10.47 -21.34
CA THR A 51 6.95 11.35 -22.47
C THR A 51 6.77 10.69 -23.84
N GLY A 52 6.25 9.46 -23.90
CA GLY A 52 5.95 8.76 -25.15
C GLY A 52 7.17 8.18 -25.89
N HIS A 53 8.32 8.07 -25.23
CA HIS A 53 9.57 7.55 -25.81
C HIS A 53 9.94 6.13 -25.30
N GLY A 54 9.10 5.50 -24.48
CA GLY A 54 9.39 4.23 -23.80
C GLY A 54 9.19 2.96 -24.63
N ASN A 55 10.07 1.97 -24.45
CA ASN A 55 9.88 0.58 -24.89
C ASN A 55 9.25 -0.26 -23.77
N LYS A 56 8.11 -0.91 -24.08
CA LYS A 56 7.44 -2.08 -23.43
C LYS A 56 7.50 -2.27 -21.90
N ASN A 57 6.30 -2.30 -21.30
CA ASN A 57 5.87 -2.98 -20.06
C ASN A 57 6.76 -2.82 -18.82
N ILE A 58 6.59 -1.70 -18.12
CA ILE A 58 6.97 -1.61 -16.70
C ILE A 58 5.79 -2.14 -15.88
N ASP A 59 5.96 -3.28 -15.20
CA ASP A 59 4.97 -3.80 -14.24
C ASP A 59 5.03 -2.97 -12.94
N VAL A 60 4.51 -1.74 -12.99
CA VAL A 60 4.32 -0.90 -11.81
C VAL A 60 2.96 -1.23 -11.21
N THR A 61 2.90 -1.35 -9.88
CA THR A 61 1.62 -1.36 -9.17
C THR A 61 1.46 -0.05 -8.42
N THR A 62 0.36 0.67 -8.66
CA THR A 62 0.08 1.93 -7.98
C THR A 62 -0.63 1.68 -6.67
N LYS A 63 -0.12 2.28 -5.58
CA LYS A 63 -0.84 2.34 -4.31
C LYS A 63 -1.88 3.45 -4.42
N TRP A 64 -3.12 3.06 -4.69
CA TRP A 64 -4.24 3.98 -4.67
C TRP A 64 -4.53 4.41 -3.23
N ASP A 65 -4.78 5.70 -3.01
CA ASP A 65 -5.11 6.25 -1.69
C ASP A 65 -6.61 6.14 -1.42
N GLY A 66 -7.11 4.90 -1.48
CA GLY A 66 -8.50 4.54 -1.23
C GLY A 66 -8.77 4.27 0.25
N SER A 67 -10.01 4.49 0.68
CA SER A 67 -10.48 4.16 2.03
C SER A 67 -12.01 4.08 2.07
N PRO A 68 -12.60 3.13 2.82
CA PRO A 68 -11.96 2.02 3.55
C PRO A 68 -11.54 0.86 2.64
N ALA A 69 -10.69 -0.04 3.16
CA ALA A 69 -10.42 -1.32 2.54
C ALA A 69 -11.63 -2.26 2.65
N ILE A 70 -12.09 -2.78 1.51
CA ILE A 70 -13.24 -3.68 1.36
C ILE A 70 -12.75 -5.06 0.94
N VAL A 71 -13.16 -6.09 1.68
CA VAL A 71 -13.07 -7.51 1.32
C VAL A 71 -14.45 -7.95 0.86
N CYS A 72 -14.58 -8.52 -0.33
CA CYS A 72 -15.86 -8.93 -0.88
C CYS A 72 -15.73 -10.12 -1.83
N GLY A 73 -16.84 -10.83 -2.03
CA GLY A 73 -16.92 -11.95 -2.96
C GLY A 73 -17.81 -13.06 -2.43
N VAL A 74 -17.60 -14.27 -2.93
CA VAL A 74 -18.35 -15.46 -2.52
C VAL A 74 -17.62 -16.14 -1.36
N ASN A 75 -18.31 -16.31 -0.23
CA ASN A 75 -17.75 -17.07 0.88
C ASN A 75 -17.64 -18.55 0.47
N PRO A 76 -16.42 -19.15 0.45
CA PRO A 76 -16.22 -20.53 0.04
C PRO A 76 -16.92 -21.54 0.96
N GLU A 77 -17.20 -21.19 2.21
CA GLU A 77 -17.79 -22.07 3.22
C GLU A 77 -19.31 -22.23 3.03
N ASN A 78 -20.00 -21.25 2.45
CA ASN A 78 -21.47 -21.26 2.34
C ASN A 78 -22.03 -20.79 0.99
N GLY A 79 -21.18 -20.40 0.05
CA GLY A 79 -21.58 -19.96 -1.29
C GLY A 79 -22.31 -18.62 -1.35
N ARG A 80 -22.40 -17.88 -0.24
CA ARG A 80 -23.11 -16.59 -0.19
C ARG A 80 -22.16 -15.44 -0.49
N PHE A 81 -22.64 -14.46 -1.25
CA PHE A 81 -21.93 -13.20 -1.41
C PHE A 81 -21.84 -12.46 -0.08
N PHE A 82 -20.67 -11.92 0.23
CA PHE A 82 -20.43 -11.13 1.43
C PHE A 82 -19.56 -9.91 1.12
N ILE A 83 -19.60 -8.95 2.05
CA ILE A 83 -18.64 -7.87 2.13
C ILE A 83 -18.07 -7.78 3.55
N GLY A 84 -17.04 -6.96 3.73
CA GLY A 84 -16.53 -6.59 5.04
C GLY A 84 -15.32 -5.70 4.94
N THR A 85 -14.86 -5.20 6.08
CA THR A 85 -13.54 -4.57 6.15
C THR A 85 -12.47 -5.63 6.44
N LYS A 86 -11.22 -5.22 6.71
CA LYS A 86 -10.16 -6.14 7.20
C LYS A 86 -10.56 -6.95 8.46
N SER A 87 -11.61 -6.54 9.17
CA SER A 87 -12.18 -7.27 10.30
C SER A 87 -12.79 -8.64 9.93
N VAL A 88 -12.97 -8.97 8.65
CA VAL A 88 -13.35 -10.32 8.20
C VAL A 88 -12.34 -11.37 8.67
N PHE A 89 -11.05 -11.01 8.73
CA PHE A 89 -9.96 -11.92 9.13
C PHE A 89 -9.64 -11.87 10.64
N ASN A 90 -10.48 -11.21 11.45
CA ASN A 90 -10.26 -11.16 12.89
C ASN A 90 -10.39 -12.57 13.50
N LYS A 91 -9.35 -12.99 14.23
CA LYS A 91 -9.27 -14.34 14.83
C LYS A 91 -10.36 -14.63 15.87
N ARG A 92 -10.87 -13.60 16.55
CA ARG A 92 -11.84 -13.73 17.66
C ARG A 92 -13.26 -13.47 17.19
N THR A 93 -13.47 -12.35 16.50
CA THR A 93 -14.79 -11.87 16.11
C THR A 93 -14.78 -11.39 14.66
N PRO A 94 -14.80 -12.31 13.68
CA PRO A 94 -14.85 -11.95 12.27
C PRO A 94 -16.16 -11.20 11.99
N LYS A 95 -16.05 -10.02 11.38
CA LYS A 95 -17.20 -9.19 10.99
C LYS A 95 -17.49 -9.41 9.51
N ILE A 96 -18.31 -10.40 9.19
CA ILE A 96 -18.71 -10.75 7.83
C ILE A 96 -20.13 -10.24 7.59
N ILE A 97 -20.33 -9.42 6.57
CA ILE A 97 -21.61 -8.77 6.29
C ILE A 97 -22.27 -9.48 5.11
N TYR A 98 -23.44 -10.06 5.35
CA TYR A 98 -24.30 -10.60 4.29
C TYR A 98 -25.53 -9.74 4.05
N THR A 99 -25.92 -8.94 5.06
CA THR A 99 -27.17 -8.17 5.09
C THR A 99 -26.97 -6.79 5.70
N ASN A 100 -27.92 -5.88 5.47
CA ASN A 100 -27.92 -4.57 6.11
C ASN A 100 -28.00 -4.64 7.64
N ASP A 101 -28.61 -5.70 8.19
CA ASP A 101 -28.70 -5.87 9.64
C ASP A 101 -27.33 -6.24 10.26
N ASP A 102 -26.50 -6.97 9.52
CA ASP A 102 -25.10 -7.20 9.92
C ASP A 102 -24.31 -5.88 9.99
N ILE A 103 -24.54 -4.95 9.04
CA ILE A 103 -23.92 -3.62 9.05
C ILE A 103 -24.32 -2.85 10.31
N LYS A 104 -25.63 -2.77 10.58
CA LYS A 104 -26.17 -2.10 11.77
C LYS A 104 -25.61 -2.70 13.05
N ARG A 105 -25.49 -4.03 13.13
CA ARG A 105 -24.94 -4.73 14.29
C ARG A 105 -23.46 -4.44 14.50
N TYR A 106 -22.65 -4.49 13.45
CA TYR A 106 -21.20 -4.43 13.55
C TYR A 106 -20.60 -3.02 13.54
N TYR A 107 -21.34 -2.04 13.01
CA TYR A 107 -20.87 -0.67 12.78
C TYR A 107 -21.86 0.39 13.28
N LYS A 108 -22.70 0.07 14.27
CA LYS A 108 -23.62 1.01 14.94
C LYS A 108 -22.95 2.32 15.38
N ASP A 109 -21.71 2.22 15.86
CA ASP A 109 -20.95 3.36 16.39
C ASP A 109 -20.11 4.06 15.31
N SER A 110 -20.32 3.71 14.03
CA SER A 110 -19.57 4.24 12.88
C SER A 110 -20.50 4.52 11.70
N PRO A 111 -21.43 5.49 11.83
CA PRO A 111 -22.51 5.71 10.86
C PRO A 111 -22.02 6.08 9.44
N GLY A 112 -20.88 6.78 9.32
CA GLY A 112 -20.29 7.08 8.01
C GLY A 112 -19.83 5.83 7.27
N LEU A 113 -19.08 4.97 7.96
CA LEU A 113 -18.63 3.68 7.43
C LEU A 113 -19.81 2.75 7.15
N ALA A 114 -20.83 2.72 8.02
CA ALA A 114 -22.04 1.93 7.81
C ALA A 114 -22.74 2.32 6.48
N ARG A 115 -22.88 3.62 6.21
CA ARG A 115 -23.48 4.10 4.95
C ARG A 115 -22.67 3.69 3.72
N GLN A 116 -21.34 3.80 3.79
CA GLN A 116 -20.48 3.32 2.70
C GLN A 116 -20.65 1.81 2.47
N LEU A 117 -20.68 1.01 3.54
CA LEU A 117 -20.89 -0.44 3.47
C LEU A 117 -22.27 -0.82 2.90
N GLU A 118 -23.32 -0.04 3.16
CA GLU A 118 -24.64 -0.27 2.57
C GLU A 118 -24.62 -0.09 1.04
N VAL A 119 -23.92 0.94 0.55
CA VAL A 119 -23.72 1.16 -0.89
C VAL A 119 -22.90 0.01 -1.49
N VAL A 120 -21.81 -0.37 -0.83
CA VAL A 120 -20.95 -1.50 -1.23
C VAL A 120 -21.77 -2.79 -1.34
N LEU A 121 -22.56 -3.13 -0.31
CA LEU A 121 -23.38 -4.35 -0.27
C LEU A 121 -24.42 -4.37 -1.39
N LYS A 122 -24.98 -3.21 -1.74
CA LYS A 122 -25.99 -3.07 -2.79
C LYS A 122 -25.42 -3.19 -4.20
N HIS A 123 -24.22 -2.69 -4.44
CA HIS A 123 -23.69 -2.51 -5.79
C HIS A 123 -22.62 -3.52 -6.20
N LEU A 124 -21.73 -3.97 -5.31
CA LEU A 124 -20.69 -4.95 -5.67
C LEU A 124 -21.18 -6.33 -6.12
N PRO A 125 -22.36 -6.86 -5.70
CA PRO A 125 -22.86 -8.10 -6.29
C PRO A 125 -23.07 -8.02 -7.81
N LYS A 126 -23.25 -6.81 -8.37
CA LYS A 126 -23.58 -6.60 -9.80
C LYS A 126 -22.43 -6.88 -10.75
N ILE A 127 -21.19 -6.94 -10.25
CA ILE A 127 -19.99 -7.22 -11.06
C ILE A 127 -19.58 -8.70 -11.02
N ASN A 128 -20.41 -9.57 -10.42
CA ASN A 128 -20.27 -11.02 -10.43
C ASN A 128 -18.88 -11.54 -10.01
N ILE A 129 -18.41 -11.11 -8.84
CA ILE A 129 -17.10 -11.50 -8.30
C ILE A 129 -17.06 -13.02 -8.06
N SER A 130 -16.11 -13.70 -8.70
CA SER A 130 -15.76 -15.09 -8.41
C SER A 130 -14.64 -15.15 -7.37
N GLY A 131 -14.82 -15.95 -6.31
CA GLY A 131 -13.85 -16.02 -5.21
C GLY A 131 -13.92 -14.82 -4.27
N VAL A 132 -12.79 -14.43 -3.67
CA VAL A 132 -12.72 -13.33 -2.70
C VAL A 132 -11.65 -12.32 -3.13
N LEU A 133 -12.03 -11.05 -3.18
CA LEU A 133 -11.15 -9.93 -3.53
C LEU A 133 -11.06 -8.95 -2.35
N GLN A 134 -9.94 -8.24 -2.27
CA GLN A 134 -9.81 -7.03 -1.47
C GLN A 134 -9.37 -5.86 -2.35
N GLY A 135 -10.01 -4.73 -2.12
CA GLY A 135 -9.72 -3.47 -2.77
C GLY A 135 -9.94 -2.30 -1.84
N ASP A 136 -9.50 -1.12 -2.29
CA ASP A 136 -9.69 0.12 -1.57
C ASP A 136 -10.81 0.93 -2.24
N LEU A 137 -11.75 1.40 -1.42
CA LEU A 137 -12.88 2.21 -1.88
C LEU A 137 -12.38 3.60 -2.31
N MET A 138 -12.74 4.02 -3.52
CA MET A 138 -12.33 5.31 -4.06
C MET A 138 -13.39 6.38 -3.89
N PHE A 139 -14.66 6.01 -4.05
CA PHE A 139 -15.79 6.90 -3.81
C PHE A 139 -17.08 6.10 -3.68
N THR A 140 -18.06 6.70 -3.02
CA THR A 140 -19.49 6.41 -3.22
C THR A 140 -20.15 7.57 -3.97
N GLY A 141 -21.26 7.33 -4.68
CA GLY A 141 -21.85 8.28 -5.64
C GLY A 141 -22.33 9.64 -5.10
N GLY A 142 -22.07 9.97 -3.83
CA GLY A 142 -22.23 11.31 -3.25
C GLY A 142 -20.91 12.03 -2.91
N GLU A 143 -19.76 11.43 -3.22
CA GLU A 143 -18.42 11.94 -2.89
C GLU A 143 -17.64 12.41 -4.14
N VAL A 144 -18.33 12.44 -5.30
CA VAL A 144 -17.78 12.88 -6.58
C VAL A 144 -18.28 14.30 -6.88
N ASP A 145 -17.35 15.24 -6.96
CA ASP A 145 -17.61 16.67 -7.20
C ASP A 145 -17.10 17.11 -8.57
N THR A 146 -17.48 18.32 -9.00
CA THR A 146 -16.84 19.03 -10.13
C THR A 146 -16.14 20.28 -9.61
N LYS A 147 -14.88 20.49 -10.00
CA LYS A 147 -14.07 21.66 -9.63
C LYS A 147 -13.35 22.25 -10.82
N THR A 148 -13.24 23.57 -10.87
CA THR A 148 -12.40 24.26 -11.84
C THR A 148 -10.99 24.43 -11.26
N ILE A 149 -9.98 23.92 -11.97
CA ILE A 149 -8.56 24.04 -11.63
C ILE A 149 -7.90 24.68 -12.85
N GLU A 150 -7.28 25.85 -12.66
CA GLU A 150 -6.55 26.57 -13.73
C GLU A 150 -7.37 26.86 -15.01
N GLY A 151 -8.69 27.04 -14.85
CA GLY A 151 -9.60 27.37 -15.96
C GLY A 151 -10.22 26.16 -16.67
N GLU A 152 -9.84 24.94 -16.28
CA GLU A 152 -10.41 23.70 -16.79
C GLU A 152 -11.27 22.99 -15.73
N GLU A 153 -12.33 22.32 -16.16
CA GLU A 153 -13.24 21.59 -15.25
C GLU A 153 -12.80 20.14 -15.04
N TYR A 154 -12.78 19.71 -13.79
CA TYR A 154 -12.38 18.36 -13.36
C TYR A 154 -13.48 17.70 -12.54
N VAL A 155 -13.70 16.42 -12.76
CA VAL A 155 -14.38 15.52 -11.82
C VAL A 155 -13.38 15.17 -10.72
N THR A 156 -13.74 15.42 -9.47
CA THR A 156 -12.83 15.19 -8.33
C THR A 156 -13.47 14.33 -7.25
N PHE A 157 -12.66 13.49 -6.62
CA PHE A 157 -13.02 12.78 -5.39
C PHE A 157 -11.78 12.61 -4.51
N LYS A 158 -11.99 12.50 -3.19
CA LYS A 158 -10.94 12.37 -2.20
C LYS A 158 -11.30 11.22 -1.26
N PRO A 159 -10.87 9.98 -1.54
CA PRO A 159 -11.22 8.83 -0.73
C PRO A 159 -10.59 8.89 0.67
N ASN A 160 -9.38 9.44 0.73
CA ASN A 160 -8.62 9.59 1.97
C ASN A 160 -7.88 10.93 2.00
N THR A 161 -6.61 10.97 1.60
CA THR A 161 -5.73 12.15 1.73
C THR A 161 -5.54 12.87 0.39
N ILE A 162 -5.37 12.12 -0.70
CA ILE A 162 -5.12 12.60 -2.05
C ILE A 162 -6.44 12.92 -2.75
N THR A 163 -6.52 14.08 -3.40
CA THR A 163 -7.63 14.42 -4.29
C THR A 163 -7.29 13.95 -5.69
N TYR A 164 -8.15 13.09 -6.24
CA TYR A 164 -8.10 12.69 -7.64
C TYR A 164 -8.85 13.71 -8.48
N ALA A 165 -8.30 14.08 -9.64
CA ALA A 165 -8.91 15.02 -10.58
C ALA A 165 -8.84 14.42 -11.98
N ILE A 166 -10.01 14.25 -12.62
CA ILE A 166 -10.14 13.73 -13.98
C ILE A 166 -10.74 14.84 -14.85
N PRO A 167 -10.15 15.19 -16.01
CA PRO A 167 -10.73 16.17 -16.93
C PRO A 167 -12.19 15.84 -17.23
N SER A 168 -13.09 16.80 -17.03
CA SER A 168 -14.54 16.58 -17.11
C SER A 168 -15.03 16.18 -18.49
N ASN A 169 -14.27 16.48 -19.54
CA ASN A 169 -14.56 16.14 -20.93
C ASN A 169 -14.08 14.72 -21.35
N SER A 170 -13.61 13.90 -20.40
CA SER A 170 -13.10 12.55 -20.70
C SER A 170 -14.17 11.45 -20.53
N ASP A 171 -14.04 10.36 -21.29
CA ASP A 171 -14.88 9.16 -21.15
C ASP A 171 -14.83 8.55 -19.74
N LEU A 172 -13.68 8.70 -19.07
CA LEU A 172 -13.48 8.27 -17.68
C LEU A 172 -14.31 9.12 -16.72
N ALA A 173 -14.33 10.45 -16.89
CA ALA A 173 -15.18 11.33 -16.10
C ALA A 173 -16.65 10.96 -16.25
N GLU A 174 -17.12 10.68 -17.47
CA GLU A 174 -18.47 10.23 -17.74
C GLU A 174 -18.81 8.89 -17.06
N THR A 175 -17.86 7.95 -17.06
CA THR A 175 -18.02 6.66 -16.37
C THR A 175 -18.11 6.84 -14.86
N ILE A 176 -17.23 7.68 -14.28
CA ILE A 176 -17.18 7.96 -12.84
C ILE A 176 -18.44 8.71 -12.38
N ARG A 177 -18.93 9.70 -13.15
CA ARG A 177 -20.19 10.43 -12.84
C ARG A 177 -21.41 9.51 -12.79
N ARG A 178 -21.45 8.46 -13.62
CA ARG A 178 -22.56 7.49 -13.62
C ARG A 178 -22.48 6.47 -12.49
N ALA A 179 -21.26 6.06 -12.14
CA ALA A 179 -21.02 5.03 -11.13
C ALA A 179 -21.55 5.44 -9.74
N LYS A 180 -22.06 4.45 -9.00
CA LYS A 180 -22.51 4.60 -7.60
C LYS A 180 -21.42 4.24 -6.60
N ILE A 181 -20.41 3.51 -7.05
CA ILE A 181 -19.25 3.11 -6.29
C ILE A 181 -18.04 3.04 -7.22
N GLY A 182 -16.90 3.50 -6.70
CA GLY A 182 -15.58 3.28 -7.28
C GLY A 182 -14.72 2.44 -6.35
N ILE A 183 -14.08 1.39 -6.87
CA ILE A 183 -13.19 0.52 -6.09
C ILE A 183 -12.00 0.06 -6.92
N ILE A 184 -10.83 0.00 -6.29
CA ILE A 184 -9.63 -0.58 -6.91
C ILE A 184 -9.30 -1.89 -6.23
N PHE A 185 -9.35 -3.00 -6.96
CA PHE A 185 -8.94 -4.30 -6.42
C PHE A 185 -7.43 -4.49 -6.55
N HIS A 186 -6.80 -4.92 -5.46
CA HIS A 186 -5.35 -5.10 -5.38
C HIS A 186 -4.95 -6.42 -4.73
N THR A 187 -5.91 -7.24 -4.27
CA THR A 187 -5.63 -8.57 -3.72
C THR A 187 -6.74 -9.56 -4.03
N THR A 188 -6.36 -10.75 -4.47
CA THR A 188 -7.22 -11.92 -4.61
C THR A 188 -6.90 -12.91 -3.51
N TYR A 189 -7.91 -13.59 -2.99
CA TYR A 189 -7.74 -14.65 -2.00
C TYR A 189 -8.28 -15.98 -2.52
N THR A 190 -7.53 -17.03 -2.27
CA THR A 190 -7.87 -18.41 -2.66
C THR A 190 -7.77 -19.36 -1.47
N GLY A 191 -8.78 -20.21 -1.29
CA GLY A 191 -8.82 -21.25 -0.27
C GLY A 191 -10.25 -21.60 0.13
N ASP A 192 -10.40 -22.72 0.83
CA ASP A 192 -11.72 -23.27 1.16
C ASP A 192 -12.39 -22.62 2.38
N SER A 193 -11.67 -21.76 3.11
CA SER A 193 -12.23 -21.01 4.22
C SER A 193 -11.72 -19.57 4.26
N LEU A 194 -12.53 -18.65 4.78
CA LEU A 194 -12.13 -17.25 4.95
C LEU A 194 -10.93 -17.10 5.90
N LYS A 195 -10.72 -18.07 6.80
CA LYS A 195 -9.67 -18.03 7.83
C LYS A 195 -8.32 -18.53 7.32
N THR A 196 -8.31 -19.44 6.35
CA THR A 196 -7.09 -20.13 5.87
C THR A 196 -6.70 -19.77 4.44
N MET A 197 -7.47 -18.92 3.77
CA MET A 197 -7.17 -18.45 2.42
C MET A 197 -5.79 -17.78 2.31
N SER A 198 -5.17 -17.95 1.15
CA SER A 198 -3.89 -17.33 0.80
C SER A 198 -4.12 -16.11 -0.10
N ALA A 199 -3.39 -15.04 0.17
CA ALA A 199 -3.44 -13.80 -0.62
C ALA A 199 -2.51 -13.87 -1.84
N SER A 200 -2.96 -13.28 -2.95
CA SER A 200 -2.21 -13.03 -4.18
C SER A 200 -2.46 -11.59 -4.62
N TYR A 201 -1.41 -10.89 -5.05
CA TYR A 201 -1.50 -9.50 -5.51
C TYR A 201 -1.73 -9.38 -7.03
N LYS A 202 -1.88 -10.51 -7.72
CA LYS A 202 -2.30 -10.55 -9.13
C LYS A 202 -3.82 -10.61 -9.18
N VAL A 203 -4.45 -9.45 -9.32
CA VAL A 203 -5.90 -9.35 -9.53
C VAL A 203 -6.16 -9.27 -11.02
N ASP A 204 -7.06 -10.11 -11.52
CA ASP A 204 -7.61 -10.00 -12.87
C ASP A 204 -9.03 -9.45 -12.77
N VAL A 205 -9.18 -8.13 -12.95
CA VAL A 205 -10.49 -7.47 -12.98
C VAL A 205 -11.18 -7.61 -14.33
N GLY A 206 -10.50 -8.10 -15.37
CA GLY A 206 -11.05 -8.27 -16.71
C GLY A 206 -12.14 -9.36 -16.80
N GLN A 207 -12.17 -10.27 -15.83
CA GLN A 207 -13.20 -11.31 -15.71
C GLN A 207 -14.48 -10.81 -15.00
N LEU A 208 -14.47 -9.60 -14.45
CA LEU A 208 -15.62 -9.05 -13.74
C LEU A 208 -16.70 -8.60 -14.73
N GLN A 209 -17.96 -8.78 -14.36
CA GLN A 209 -19.08 -8.32 -15.18
C GLN A 209 -19.16 -6.79 -15.15
N ASN A 210 -19.31 -6.19 -16.33
CA ASN A 210 -19.50 -4.74 -16.45
C ASN A 210 -20.83 -4.29 -15.83
N SER A 211 -20.80 -3.22 -15.05
CA SER A 211 -21.98 -2.59 -14.46
C SER A 211 -21.82 -1.07 -14.49
N VAL A 212 -22.84 -0.36 -14.99
CA VAL A 212 -22.83 1.12 -15.00
C VAL A 212 -22.81 1.74 -13.60
N ASP A 213 -23.19 0.96 -12.58
CA ASP A 213 -23.20 1.39 -11.20
C ASP A 213 -21.84 1.22 -10.50
N VAL A 214 -20.90 0.50 -11.09
CA VAL A 214 -19.63 0.14 -10.44
C VAL A 214 -18.48 0.48 -11.37
N TRP A 215 -17.71 1.49 -10.98
CA TRP A 215 -16.39 1.69 -11.57
C TRP A 215 -15.39 0.81 -10.82
N VAL A 216 -14.74 -0.08 -11.56
CA VAL A 216 -13.72 -0.98 -11.04
C VAL A 216 -12.46 -0.85 -11.88
N ASP A 217 -11.32 -0.82 -11.21
CA ASP A 217 -10.02 -0.96 -11.85
C ASP A 217 -9.13 -1.86 -10.98
N ASP A 218 -7.99 -2.26 -11.51
CA ASP A 218 -6.95 -2.95 -10.76
C ASP A 218 -5.83 -2.00 -10.34
N ALA A 219 -4.97 -2.46 -9.44
CA ALA A 219 -3.79 -1.70 -9.03
C ALA A 219 -2.63 -1.81 -10.04
N THR A 220 -2.83 -2.40 -11.21
CA THR A 220 -1.77 -2.49 -12.22
C THR A 220 -1.69 -1.18 -12.99
N TYR A 221 -0.47 -0.72 -13.22
CA TYR A 221 -0.24 0.42 -14.08
C TYR A 221 -0.59 0.02 -15.51
N LYS A 222 -1.73 0.50 -15.98
CA LYS A 222 -2.10 0.40 -17.39
C LYS A 222 -1.27 1.41 -18.14
N ASP A 223 -0.36 0.92 -18.97
CA ASP A 223 0.45 1.75 -19.85
C ASP A 223 -0.45 2.69 -20.65
N ARG A 224 -0.44 3.95 -20.23
CA ARG A 224 -1.16 5.07 -20.82
C ARG A 224 -0.18 6.01 -21.53
N SER A 225 0.90 5.45 -22.09
CA SER A 225 1.88 6.14 -22.92
C SER A 225 1.21 7.19 -23.82
N GLY A 226 1.57 8.45 -23.62
CA GLY A 226 1.07 9.59 -24.41
C GLY A 226 -0.26 10.22 -23.99
N SER A 227 -0.90 9.78 -22.89
CA SER A 227 -2.17 10.38 -22.39
C SER A 227 -2.07 11.13 -21.06
N VAL A 228 -0.93 11.02 -20.36
CA VAL A 228 -0.56 11.89 -19.23
C VAL A 228 0.75 12.57 -19.60
N THR A 229 0.69 13.85 -19.98
CA THR A 229 1.87 14.62 -20.37
C THR A 229 2.38 15.42 -19.18
N LEU A 230 3.60 15.13 -18.73
CA LEU A 230 4.35 16.04 -17.88
C LEU A 230 4.53 17.37 -18.63
N THR A 231 4.37 18.49 -17.93
CA THR A 231 4.77 19.80 -18.47
C THR A 231 6.28 19.83 -18.72
N ALA A 232 6.74 20.76 -19.56
CA ALA A 232 8.17 20.92 -19.82
C ALA A 232 8.97 21.20 -18.53
N ASP A 233 8.38 21.96 -17.60
CA ASP A 233 9.00 22.30 -16.31
C ASP A 233 9.08 21.11 -15.36
N GLU A 234 8.02 20.29 -15.28
CA GLU A 234 8.03 19.05 -14.50
C GLU A 234 9.05 18.05 -15.06
N LEU A 235 9.11 17.89 -16.39
CA LEU A 235 10.07 17.01 -17.03
C LEU A 235 11.51 17.46 -16.78
N SER A 236 11.77 18.77 -16.87
CA SER A 236 13.07 19.35 -16.55
C SER A 236 13.44 19.09 -15.09
N SER A 237 12.50 19.29 -14.17
CA SER A 237 12.71 19.08 -12.72
C SER A 237 13.02 17.62 -12.40
N ILE A 238 12.26 16.67 -12.97
CA ILE A 238 12.50 15.23 -12.81
C ILE A 238 13.88 14.85 -13.35
N SER A 239 14.23 15.34 -14.54
CA SER A 239 15.53 15.05 -15.18
C SER A 239 16.70 15.61 -14.37
N GLN A 240 16.55 16.83 -13.83
CA GLN A 240 17.57 17.41 -12.94
C GLN A 240 17.75 16.60 -11.66
N ASN A 241 16.65 16.15 -11.04
CA ASN A 241 16.71 15.34 -9.82
C ASN A 241 17.34 13.96 -10.08
N LEU A 242 17.01 13.30 -11.20
CA LEU A 242 17.65 12.04 -11.60
C LEU A 242 19.16 12.20 -11.79
N ASN A 243 19.59 13.23 -12.51
CA ASN A 243 21.01 13.53 -12.72
C ASN A 243 21.74 13.82 -11.39
N GLN A 244 21.11 14.56 -10.48
CA GLN A 244 21.70 14.84 -9.16
C GLN A 244 21.81 13.58 -8.30
N ALA A 245 20.81 12.71 -8.34
CA ALA A 245 20.81 11.44 -7.63
C ALA A 245 21.89 10.50 -8.17
N GLU A 246 22.04 10.38 -9.48
CA GLU A 246 23.11 9.61 -10.12
C GLU A 246 24.50 10.16 -9.79
N GLN A 247 24.69 11.49 -9.85
CA GLN A 247 25.95 12.10 -9.43
C GLN A 247 26.27 11.86 -7.96
N SER A 248 25.26 11.85 -7.10
CA SER A 248 25.43 11.55 -5.68
C SER A 248 25.83 10.10 -5.47
N LEU A 249 25.18 9.17 -6.18
CA LEU A 249 25.49 7.75 -6.17
C LEU A 249 26.94 7.49 -6.63
N ASN A 250 27.37 8.15 -7.72
CA ASN A 250 28.74 8.03 -8.24
C ASN A 250 29.81 8.61 -7.31
N LYS A 251 29.44 9.52 -6.40
CA LYS A 251 30.34 10.07 -5.38
C LYS A 251 30.38 9.22 -4.10
N LEU A 252 29.45 8.27 -3.92
CA LEU A 252 29.45 7.41 -2.75
C LEU A 252 30.68 6.50 -2.76
N ASN A 253 31.24 6.28 -1.56
CA ASN A 253 32.27 5.27 -1.40
C ASN A 253 31.57 3.89 -1.37
N PRO A 254 31.79 3.02 -2.38
CA PRO A 254 31.06 1.76 -2.52
C PRO A 254 31.28 0.85 -1.31
N ILE A 255 32.51 0.78 -0.82
CA ILE A 255 32.89 -0.10 0.29
C ILE A 255 32.18 0.32 1.58
N ARG A 256 32.16 1.62 1.89
CA ARG A 256 31.48 2.12 3.10
C ARG A 256 29.98 1.95 3.04
N PHE A 257 29.40 2.13 1.86
CA PHE A 257 27.97 1.94 1.66
C PHE A 257 27.58 0.48 1.88
N GLU A 258 28.26 -0.45 1.21
CA GLU A 258 28.01 -1.89 1.39
C GLU A 258 28.28 -2.36 2.83
N GLN A 259 29.30 -1.83 3.50
CA GLN A 259 29.57 -2.12 4.91
C GLN A 259 28.40 -1.72 5.82
N LEU A 260 27.78 -0.56 5.59
CA LEU A 260 26.63 -0.11 6.37
C LEU A 260 25.43 -1.06 6.21
N LEU A 261 25.26 -1.64 5.03
CA LEU A 261 24.17 -2.55 4.69
C LEU A 261 24.35 -3.97 5.24
N THR A 262 25.54 -4.32 5.76
CA THR A 262 25.75 -5.61 6.44
C THR A 262 25.01 -5.73 7.78
N SER A 263 24.58 -4.60 8.35
CA SER A 263 23.87 -4.57 9.63
C SER A 263 22.36 -4.43 9.44
N ASN A 264 21.65 -5.56 9.52
CA ASN A 264 20.17 -5.59 9.50
C ASN A 264 19.54 -4.71 10.60
N ILE A 265 20.23 -4.56 11.74
CA ILE A 265 19.78 -3.69 12.84
C ILE A 265 19.84 -2.23 12.41
N LEU A 266 20.95 -1.78 11.80
CA LEU A 266 21.08 -0.41 11.31
C LEU A 266 20.10 -0.12 10.17
N ILE A 267 19.94 -1.06 9.22
CA ILE A 267 18.93 -0.94 8.15
C ILE A 267 17.54 -0.77 8.76
N GLY A 268 17.17 -1.58 9.74
CA GLY A 268 15.87 -1.49 10.42
C GLY A 268 15.66 -0.14 11.12
N MET A 269 16.71 0.41 11.76
CA MET A 269 16.65 1.72 12.41
C MET A 269 16.52 2.87 11.39
N ILE A 270 17.26 2.79 10.29
CA ILE A 270 17.15 3.75 9.18
C ILE A 270 15.72 3.75 8.64
N LYS A 271 15.19 2.58 8.25
CA LYS A 271 13.81 2.45 7.77
C LYS A 271 12.79 3.01 8.75
N MET A 272 12.98 2.76 10.06
CA MET A 272 12.07 3.25 11.09
C MET A 272 12.07 4.77 11.19
N TYR A 273 13.25 5.39 11.21
CA TYR A 273 13.41 6.83 11.30
C TYR A 273 12.91 7.55 10.03
N THR A 274 13.28 7.04 8.85
CA THR A 274 12.80 7.55 7.56
C THR A 274 11.27 7.58 7.52
N ASN A 275 10.62 6.47 7.89
CA ASN A 275 9.17 6.39 7.92
C ASN A 275 8.53 7.37 8.92
N GLN A 276 9.18 7.61 10.06
CA GLN A 276 8.71 8.57 11.05
C GLN A 276 8.75 10.01 10.52
N GLU A 277 9.86 10.41 9.89
CA GLU A 277 10.04 11.77 9.36
C GLU A 277 9.13 12.04 8.16
N ILE A 278 8.96 11.06 7.26
CA ILE A 278 8.02 11.15 6.12
C ILE A 278 6.58 11.33 6.63
N ARG A 279 6.15 10.54 7.61
CA ARG A 279 4.81 10.69 8.24
C ARG A 279 4.64 12.05 8.92
N GLY A 280 5.73 12.65 9.38
CA GLY A 280 5.76 14.00 9.94
C GLY A 280 5.79 15.12 8.91
N GLY A 281 5.82 14.81 7.61
CA GLY A 281 5.88 15.80 6.53
C GLY A 281 7.21 16.54 6.40
N LYS A 282 8.29 16.00 6.99
CA LYS A 282 9.61 16.64 6.96
C LYS A 282 10.38 16.27 5.69
N GLN A 283 11.20 17.19 5.22
CA GLN A 283 12.06 16.99 4.05
C GLN A 283 13.41 16.38 4.45
N PHE A 284 14.06 15.72 3.49
CA PHE A 284 15.44 15.22 3.63
C PHE A 284 16.42 16.39 3.54
N ASP A 285 16.61 17.11 4.65
CA ASP A 285 17.56 18.21 4.77
C ASP A 285 18.83 17.81 5.56
N LYS A 286 19.72 18.77 5.85
CA LYS A 286 20.93 18.50 6.65
C LYS A 286 20.60 18.02 8.07
N GLY A 287 19.46 18.43 8.62
CA GLY A 287 18.98 18.01 9.94
C GLY A 287 18.57 16.54 9.99
N TYR A 288 18.20 15.95 8.84
CA TYR A 288 17.86 14.53 8.74
C TYR A 288 19.03 13.63 9.19
N MET A 289 20.26 13.89 8.70
CA MET A 289 21.41 13.04 9.03
C MET A 289 21.83 13.17 10.50
N GLU A 290 21.78 14.37 11.06
CA GLU A 290 22.04 14.60 12.48
C GLU A 290 20.97 13.93 13.37
N GLY A 291 19.71 14.02 12.95
CA GLY A 291 18.58 13.37 13.63
C GLY A 291 18.66 11.86 13.58
N LEU A 292 19.01 11.29 12.42
CA LEU A 292 19.22 9.85 12.23
C LEU A 292 20.37 9.35 13.11
N ALA A 293 21.50 10.05 13.14
CA ALA A 293 22.64 9.69 13.98
C ALA A 293 22.25 9.66 15.46
N LYS A 294 21.58 10.72 15.94
CA LYS A 294 21.06 10.78 17.32
C LYS A 294 20.04 9.68 17.62
N PHE A 295 19.16 9.37 16.66
CA PHE A 295 18.17 8.30 16.81
C PHE A 295 18.83 6.93 16.96
N ILE A 296 19.83 6.64 16.13
CA ILE A 296 20.60 5.38 16.18
C ILE A 296 21.36 5.29 17.52
N GLU A 297 22.06 6.35 17.90
CA GLU A 297 22.82 6.41 19.17
C GLU A 297 21.92 6.14 20.37
N GLN A 298 20.79 6.85 20.49
CA GLN A 298 19.84 6.66 21.58
C GLN A 298 19.25 5.25 21.62
N ARG A 299 19.05 4.62 20.46
CA ARG A 299 18.50 3.26 20.38
C ARG A 299 19.51 2.20 20.78
N LEU A 300 20.75 2.32 20.31
CA LEU A 300 21.85 1.44 20.72
C LEU A 300 22.12 1.57 22.22
N ASP A 301 22.10 2.79 22.77
CA ASP A 301 22.22 3.01 24.21
C ASP A 301 21.07 2.39 24.99
N SER A 302 19.84 2.53 24.49
CA SER A 302 18.65 1.92 25.11
C SER A 302 18.65 0.39 25.09
N GLU A 303 19.34 -0.22 24.13
CA GLU A 303 19.55 -1.67 24.04
C GLU A 303 20.69 -2.16 24.95
N ASN A 304 21.66 -1.30 25.30
CA ASN A 304 22.71 -1.56 26.28
C ASN A 304 22.28 -1.33 27.74
N VAL A 305 21.08 -0.78 27.98
CA VAL A 305 20.51 -0.71 29.33
C VAL A 305 20.14 -2.12 29.81
N SER A 306 20.69 -2.51 30.98
CA SER A 306 20.56 -3.82 31.63
C SER A 306 19.19 -4.49 31.48
N ASP A 307 19.17 -5.83 31.40
CA ASP A 307 17.96 -6.66 31.30
C ASP A 307 16.89 -6.32 32.35
N THR A 308 17.30 -5.86 33.53
CA THR A 308 16.42 -5.39 34.61
C THR A 308 15.55 -4.19 34.23
N THR A 309 15.96 -3.35 33.27
CA THR A 309 15.17 -2.20 32.81
C THR A 309 14.26 -2.57 31.63
N LYS A 310 14.67 -3.55 30.81
CA LYS A 310 13.84 -4.11 29.73
C LYS A 310 12.65 -4.90 30.27
N GLU A 311 12.87 -5.71 31.30
CA GLU A 311 11.79 -6.41 32.03
C GLU A 311 10.80 -5.41 32.65
N LYS A 312 11.28 -4.37 33.33
CA LYS A 312 10.41 -3.31 33.89
C LYS A 312 9.60 -2.57 32.84
N LYS A 313 10.18 -2.25 31.67
CA LYS A 313 9.43 -1.62 30.56
C LYS A 313 8.42 -2.57 29.91
N LYS A 314 8.73 -3.87 29.83
CA LYS A 314 7.82 -4.91 29.31
C LYS A 314 6.66 -5.16 30.28
N GLN A 315 6.92 -5.12 31.58
CA GLN A 315 5.92 -5.23 32.64
C GLN A 315 5.01 -3.99 32.68
N ALA A 316 5.57 -2.77 32.61
CA ALA A 316 4.79 -1.53 32.54
C ALA A 316 3.93 -1.42 31.26
N ARG A 317 4.38 -2.00 30.12
CA ARG A 317 3.57 -2.10 28.90
C ARG A 317 2.44 -3.12 29.02
N LYS A 318 2.64 -4.22 29.75
CA LYS A 318 1.59 -5.19 30.07
C LYS A 318 0.55 -4.61 31.05
N GLU A 319 0.99 -3.86 32.05
CA GLU A 319 0.11 -3.20 33.01
C GLU A 319 -0.76 -2.12 32.35
N LYS A 320 -0.16 -1.26 31.50
CA LYS A 320 -0.93 -0.28 30.70
C LYS A 320 -1.87 -0.89 29.65
N ALA A 321 -1.58 -2.10 29.18
CA ALA A 321 -2.48 -2.83 28.29
C ALA A 321 -3.66 -3.46 29.05
N ASN A 322 -3.48 -3.79 30.33
CA ASN A 322 -4.56 -4.27 31.20
C ASN A 322 -5.43 -3.15 31.75
N GLU A 323 -4.89 -1.94 31.95
CA GLU A 323 -5.63 -0.75 32.41
C GLU A 323 -6.61 -0.19 31.36
N ASN A 324 -6.45 -0.58 30.08
CA ASN A 324 -7.33 -0.15 28.97
C ASN A 324 -8.40 -1.19 28.60
N LEU A 325 -8.63 -2.20 29.43
CA LEU A 325 -9.81 -3.05 29.33
C LEU A 325 -10.95 -2.35 30.10
N PRO A 326 -12.06 -1.97 29.45
CA PRO A 326 -13.21 -1.45 30.17
C PRO A 326 -13.77 -2.55 31.08
N ASP A 327 -13.97 -2.23 32.35
CA ASP A 327 -14.62 -3.09 33.33
C ASP A 327 -15.95 -3.62 32.76
N GLU A 328 -16.09 -4.94 32.68
CA GLU A 328 -17.37 -5.58 32.44
C GLU A 328 -18.32 -5.23 33.59
N LYS A 329 -19.36 -4.45 33.25
CA LYS A 329 -20.64 -4.39 33.97
C LYS A 329 -21.76 -4.67 32.98
#